data_AF-A0A7S2AUQ9-F1
#
_entry.id   AF-A0A7S2AUQ9-F1
#
_cell.length_a   1.000
_cell.length_b   1.000
_cell.length_c   1.000
_cell.angle_alpha   90.00
_cell.angle_beta   90.00
_cell.angle_gamma   90.00
#
_symmetry.space_group_name_H-M   'P 1'
#
loop_
_entity.id
_entity.type
_entity.pdbx_description
1 polymer ?
#
loop_
_entity_poly.entity_id
_entity_poly.type
_entity_poly.pdbx_seq_one_letter_code
_entity_poly.pdbx_strand_id
1 'polypeptide(L)'
;MLMDVPAMAEKHIQLARTFSEQIIEPTFDTILERLELPPISKLGDDEDDRQTGLREYKFRIKSPESMQRKFTKAIADLVAQNMDNQGPPSYSPIEAEIIGHVRDAFLRYTLVLDKNTYFSGVKVVEKHLGRAGWSYMAKNYWHYGNDEMHGQTTYMGLSMNLKAPPNPIAFDFPETRYPVELEIHTPESFKIKNENSQQMKEHGAVPSALALSITERSKFQNEVDALKTENKKLRHDLEDSKDESYKEVRRTFRELEDRIAELEKENSNLAAKYGEVSNDNDLNDANSHYDNAPVDYSTAISTYEGESAAL
;
A
#
# COMPACT_ATOMS: atom_id res chain seq x y z
N MET A 1 22.45 -16.82 5.55
CA MET A 1 21.88 -18.17 5.40
C MET A 1 20.41 -17.96 5.06
N LEU A 2 19.96 -18.34 3.87
CA LEU A 2 18.55 -18.15 3.50
C LEU A 2 17.69 -19.05 4.40
N MET A 3 16.66 -18.47 5.02
CA MET A 3 15.76 -19.21 5.90
C MET A 3 14.89 -20.16 5.07
N ASP A 4 14.89 -21.45 5.44
CA ASP A 4 14.05 -22.47 4.82
C ASP A 4 12.61 -22.33 5.37
N VAL A 5 11.80 -21.52 4.69
CA VAL A 5 10.41 -21.24 5.06
C VAL A 5 9.56 -22.52 5.15
N PRO A 6 9.65 -23.48 4.19
CA PRO A 6 9.02 -24.79 4.34
C PRO A 6 9.40 -25.53 5.63
N ALA A 7 10.69 -25.65 5.94
CA ALA A 7 11.13 -26.34 7.15
C ALA A 7 10.66 -25.63 8.42
N MET A 8 10.65 -24.29 8.43
CA MET A 8 10.11 -23.49 9.53
C MET A 8 8.60 -23.71 9.69
N ALA A 9 7.83 -23.75 8.59
CA ALA A 9 6.39 -24.04 8.64
C ALA A 9 6.11 -25.40 9.27
N GLU A 10 6.84 -26.44 8.88
CA GLU A 10 6.67 -27.79 9.43
C GLU A 10 7.05 -27.84 10.92
N LYS A 11 8.20 -27.24 11.30
CA LYS A 11 8.64 -27.11 12.69
C LYS A 11 7.53 -26.50 13.55
N HIS A 12 6.93 -25.40 13.12
CA HIS A 12 5.89 -24.71 13.88
C HIS A 12 4.54 -25.42 13.89
N ILE A 13 4.21 -26.18 12.86
CA ILE A 13 3.02 -27.04 12.87
C ILE A 13 3.18 -28.16 13.89
N GLN A 14 4.36 -28.79 13.94
CA GLN A 14 4.64 -29.81 14.94
C GLN A 14 4.59 -29.22 16.36
N LEU A 15 5.14 -28.00 16.54
CA LEU A 15 5.06 -27.29 17.80
C LEU A 15 3.61 -26.97 18.19
N ALA A 16 2.79 -26.55 17.23
CA ALA A 16 1.37 -26.29 17.42
C ALA A 16 0.60 -27.53 17.89
N ARG A 17 0.90 -28.70 17.31
CA ARG A 17 0.33 -29.99 17.73
C ARG A 17 0.68 -30.30 19.18
N THR A 18 1.97 -30.26 19.51
CA THR A 18 2.45 -30.55 20.86
C THR A 18 1.86 -29.58 21.89
N PHE A 19 1.78 -28.29 21.56
CA PHE A 19 1.21 -27.28 22.45
C PHE A 19 -0.31 -27.45 22.61
N SER A 20 -1.02 -27.81 21.55
CA SER A 20 -2.46 -28.14 21.59
C SER A 20 -2.73 -29.26 22.59
N GLU A 21 -2.08 -30.40 22.41
CA GLU A 21 -2.32 -31.62 23.20
C GLU A 21 -1.97 -31.42 24.68
N GLN A 22 -0.88 -30.71 24.98
CA GLN A 22 -0.38 -30.62 26.36
C GLN A 22 -0.99 -29.48 27.18
N ILE A 23 -1.44 -28.40 26.54
CA ILE A 23 -1.80 -27.16 27.24
C ILE A 23 -3.20 -26.70 26.86
N ILE A 24 -3.49 -26.64 25.57
CA ILE A 24 -4.73 -26.00 25.12
C ILE A 24 -5.92 -26.93 25.29
N GLU A 25 -5.84 -28.15 24.79
CA GLU A 25 -6.94 -29.13 24.90
C GLU A 25 -7.39 -29.33 26.34
N PRO A 26 -6.51 -29.58 27.34
CA PRO A 26 -6.93 -29.68 28.74
C PRO A 26 -7.62 -28.42 29.29
N THR A 27 -7.14 -27.25 28.89
CA THR A 27 -7.75 -25.97 29.30
C THR A 27 -9.14 -25.83 28.70
N PHE A 28 -9.29 -26.13 27.41
CA PHE A 28 -10.56 -25.99 26.71
C PHE A 28 -11.55 -27.08 27.10
N ASP A 29 -11.12 -28.32 27.36
CA ASP A 29 -11.97 -29.38 27.90
C ASP A 29 -12.62 -28.93 29.22
N THR A 30 -11.86 -28.28 30.10
CA THR A 30 -12.40 -27.72 31.36
C THR A 30 -13.39 -26.58 31.11
N ILE A 31 -13.17 -25.77 30.07
CA ILE A 31 -14.11 -24.71 29.65
C ILE A 31 -15.40 -25.34 29.12
N LEU A 32 -15.29 -26.35 28.25
CA LEU A 32 -16.41 -27.06 27.64
C LEU A 32 -17.25 -27.76 28.71
N GLU A 33 -16.62 -28.45 29.68
CA GLU A 33 -17.29 -29.08 30.82
C GLU A 33 -18.14 -28.07 31.60
N ARG A 34 -17.57 -26.88 31.89
CA ARG A 34 -18.28 -25.82 32.61
C ARG A 34 -19.40 -25.15 31.82
N LEU A 35 -19.33 -25.22 30.50
CA LEU A 35 -20.37 -24.75 29.60
C LEU A 35 -21.42 -25.84 29.33
N GLU A 36 -21.25 -27.04 29.90
CA GLU A 36 -22.05 -28.23 29.61
C GLU A 36 -22.06 -28.52 28.10
N LEU A 37 -20.88 -28.38 27.49
CA LEU A 37 -20.62 -28.71 26.10
C LEU A 37 -19.97 -30.09 26.01
N PRO A 38 -20.20 -30.84 24.92
CA PRO A 38 -19.46 -32.07 24.68
C PRO A 38 -17.94 -31.77 24.67
N PRO A 39 -17.10 -32.71 25.15
CA PRO A 39 -15.65 -32.58 25.11
C PRO A 39 -15.13 -32.50 23.67
N ILE A 40 -13.87 -32.11 23.51
CA ILE A 40 -13.25 -31.90 22.19
C ILE A 40 -13.38 -33.15 21.31
N SER A 41 -14.26 -33.11 20.32
CA SER A 41 -14.25 -34.07 19.22
C SER A 41 -13.31 -33.57 18.12
N LYS A 42 -12.37 -34.42 17.67
CA LYS A 42 -11.60 -34.17 16.46
C LYS A 42 -12.54 -34.32 15.27
N LEU A 43 -13.32 -33.29 14.97
CA LEU A 43 -14.15 -33.25 13.76
C LEU A 43 -13.23 -33.40 12.55
N GLY A 44 -13.36 -34.54 11.86
CA GLY A 44 -12.89 -34.68 10.48
C GLY A 44 -13.59 -33.65 9.60
N ASP A 45 -12.99 -33.36 8.44
CA ASP A 45 -13.47 -32.34 7.48
C ASP A 45 -14.84 -32.64 6.84
N ASP A 46 -15.65 -33.55 7.38
CA ASP A 46 -16.91 -33.99 6.79
C ASP A 46 -18.05 -33.02 7.12
N GLU A 47 -18.64 -32.44 6.06
CA GLU A 47 -19.58 -31.31 6.06
C GLU A 47 -21.02 -31.61 6.56
N ASP A 48 -21.30 -32.80 7.11
CA ASP A 48 -22.67 -33.35 7.09
C ASP A 48 -23.43 -33.38 8.43
N ASP A 49 -22.97 -32.71 9.48
CA ASP A 49 -23.65 -32.72 10.79
C ASP A 49 -24.54 -31.48 11.06
N ARG A 50 -25.33 -31.06 10.06
CA ARG A 50 -26.14 -29.82 10.11
C ARG A 50 -27.51 -29.93 10.81
N GLN A 51 -27.72 -30.87 11.75
CA GLN A 51 -29.10 -31.18 12.17
C GLN A 51 -29.44 -31.26 13.66
N THR A 52 -28.71 -30.60 14.58
CA THR A 52 -29.12 -30.60 16.00
C THR A 52 -28.83 -29.31 16.81
N GLY A 53 -29.31 -28.12 16.40
CA GLY A 53 -29.33 -26.94 17.32
C GLY A 53 -27.99 -26.66 18.04
N LEU A 54 -26.89 -26.88 17.31
CA LEU A 54 -25.66 -27.41 17.88
C LEU A 54 -24.81 -26.34 18.57
N ARG A 55 -24.43 -26.63 19.81
CA ARG A 55 -23.25 -26.07 20.45
C ARG A 55 -22.02 -26.75 19.83
N GLU A 56 -21.61 -26.27 18.65
CA GLU A 56 -20.49 -26.81 17.87
C GLU A 56 -19.14 -26.27 18.37
N TYR A 57 -18.11 -27.11 18.32
CA TYR A 57 -16.73 -26.72 18.61
C TYR A 57 -15.82 -27.21 17.48
N LYS A 58 -14.99 -26.32 16.93
CA LYS A 58 -14.04 -26.66 15.86
C LYS A 58 -12.63 -26.30 16.26
N PHE A 59 -11.75 -27.29 16.21
CA PHE A 59 -10.31 -27.11 16.31
C PHE A 59 -9.67 -27.13 14.92
N ARG A 60 -8.75 -26.21 14.66
CA ARG A 60 -8.00 -26.19 13.41
C ARG A 60 -6.56 -25.75 13.61
N ILE A 61 -5.64 -26.64 13.25
CA ILE A 61 -4.25 -26.29 12.94
C ILE A 61 -4.19 -25.84 11.48
N LYS A 62 -3.47 -24.76 11.18
CA LYS A 62 -3.32 -24.31 9.79
C LYS A 62 -2.45 -25.31 9.00
N SER A 63 -2.75 -25.47 7.71
CA SER A 63 -1.96 -26.34 6.84
C SER A 63 -0.55 -25.77 6.58
N PRO A 64 0.42 -26.62 6.21
CA PRO A 64 1.77 -26.18 5.84
C PRO A 64 1.78 -25.05 4.81
N GLU A 65 0.95 -25.13 3.77
CA GLU A 65 0.90 -24.14 2.69
C GLU A 65 0.36 -22.79 3.19
N SER A 66 -0.64 -22.85 4.08
CA SER A 66 -1.19 -21.63 4.70
C SER A 66 -0.16 -20.96 5.61
N MET A 67 0.64 -21.76 6.32
CA MET A 67 1.72 -21.29 7.17
C MET A 67 2.87 -20.69 6.38
N GLN A 68 3.34 -21.39 5.35
CA GLN A 68 4.38 -20.89 4.45
C GLN A 68 3.99 -19.54 3.84
N ARG A 69 2.75 -19.42 3.30
CA ARG A 69 2.26 -18.15 2.74
C ARG A 69 2.34 -17.00 3.74
N LYS A 70 1.97 -17.24 5.00
CA LYS A 70 2.01 -16.22 6.05
C LYS A 70 3.43 -15.83 6.45
N PHE A 71 4.32 -16.81 6.57
CA PHE A 71 5.72 -16.56 6.88
C PHE A 71 6.41 -15.78 5.76
N THR A 72 6.20 -16.17 4.49
CA THR A 72 6.69 -15.42 3.33
C THR A 72 6.18 -13.98 3.35
N LYS A 73 4.88 -13.78 3.64
CA LYS A 73 4.31 -12.44 3.74
C LYS A 73 4.95 -11.63 4.88
N ALA A 74 5.08 -12.22 6.07
CA ALA A 74 5.70 -11.55 7.22
C ALA A 74 7.16 -11.17 6.96
N ILE A 75 7.94 -12.03 6.29
CA ILE A 75 9.30 -11.73 5.86
C ILE A 75 9.30 -10.52 4.92
N ALA A 76 8.44 -10.53 3.89
CA ALA A 76 8.34 -9.42 2.95
C ALA A 76 7.95 -8.10 3.63
N ASP A 77 6.94 -8.13 4.51
CA ASP A 77 6.46 -6.97 5.25
C ASP A 77 7.57 -6.40 6.17
N LEU A 78 8.28 -7.28 6.90
CA LEU A 78 9.40 -6.88 7.77
C LEU A 78 10.57 -6.31 6.96
N VAL A 79 10.91 -6.91 5.82
CA VAL A 79 11.97 -6.40 4.95
C VAL A 79 11.61 -5.02 4.42
N ALA A 80 10.39 -4.83 3.91
CA ALA A 80 9.92 -3.54 3.42
C ALA A 80 9.97 -2.45 4.51
N GLN A 81 9.46 -2.74 5.71
CA GLN A 81 9.47 -1.81 6.85
C GLN A 81 10.88 -1.36 7.27
N ASN A 82 11.88 -2.19 7.06
CA ASN A 82 13.26 -1.90 7.44
C ASN A 82 14.12 -1.38 6.28
N MET A 83 13.70 -1.56 5.02
CA MET A 83 14.35 -0.98 3.84
C MET A 83 14.15 0.55 3.74
N ASP A 84 12.97 1.05 4.09
CA ASP A 84 12.65 2.48 4.06
C ASP A 84 13.48 3.31 5.07
N ASN A 85 14.08 2.66 6.06
CA ASN A 85 14.74 3.33 7.18
C ASN A 85 16.28 3.34 7.11
N GLN A 86 16.95 2.52 6.28
CA GLN A 86 18.42 2.34 6.41
C GLN A 86 19.27 2.18 5.12
N GLY A 87 18.73 2.31 3.89
CA GLY A 87 19.56 2.13 2.68
C GLY A 87 19.91 0.65 2.37
N PRO A 88 20.76 0.34 1.37
CA PRO A 88 20.75 -0.96 0.67
C PRO A 88 21.18 -2.14 1.57
N PRO A 89 20.63 -3.36 1.37
CA PRO A 89 20.08 -4.14 2.47
C PRO A 89 20.99 -5.26 2.96
N SER A 90 21.14 -5.38 4.28
CA SER A 90 21.54 -6.63 4.94
C SER A 90 20.49 -7.09 5.97
N TYR A 91 19.31 -6.49 6.00
CA TYR A 91 18.27 -6.88 6.96
C TYR A 91 17.69 -8.25 6.56
N SER A 92 17.90 -9.22 7.45
CA SER A 92 17.36 -10.56 7.35
C SER A 92 16.59 -10.83 8.64
N PRO A 93 15.25 -10.85 8.59
CA PRO A 93 14.44 -11.13 9.78
C PRO A 93 14.85 -12.45 10.43
N ILE A 94 14.90 -12.48 11.76
CA ILE A 94 15.08 -13.73 12.51
C ILE A 94 13.73 -14.42 12.75
N GLU A 95 13.76 -15.70 13.05
CA GLU A 95 12.55 -16.54 13.22
C GLU A 95 11.59 -15.95 14.28
N ALA A 96 12.12 -15.47 15.40
CA ALA A 96 11.32 -14.83 16.46
C ALA A 96 10.58 -13.55 15.98
N GLU A 97 11.19 -12.74 15.12
CA GLU A 97 10.56 -11.54 14.56
C GLU A 97 9.43 -11.91 13.59
N ILE A 98 9.67 -12.91 12.74
CA ILE A 98 8.69 -13.42 11.79
C ILE A 98 7.48 -13.97 12.56
N ILE A 99 7.71 -14.82 13.56
CA ILE A 99 6.65 -15.39 14.40
C ILE A 99 5.88 -14.28 15.13
N GLY A 100 6.57 -13.30 15.71
CA GLY A 100 5.95 -12.16 16.38
C GLY A 100 5.07 -11.32 15.45
N HIS A 101 5.38 -11.29 14.16
CA HIS A 101 4.60 -10.60 13.14
C HIS A 101 3.32 -11.37 12.74
N VAL A 102 3.34 -12.71 12.80
CA VAL A 102 2.16 -13.52 12.44
C VAL A 102 1.26 -13.73 13.67
N ARG A 103 0.27 -12.84 13.83
CA ARG A 103 -0.62 -12.81 15.01
C ARG A 103 -1.64 -13.94 15.09
N ASP A 104 -2.08 -14.46 13.96
CA ASP A 104 -3.16 -15.46 13.85
C ASP A 104 -2.60 -16.84 13.45
N ALA A 105 -1.34 -17.10 13.81
CA ALA A 105 -0.49 -18.01 13.04
C ALA A 105 -0.91 -19.47 13.08
N PHE A 106 -1.04 -20.13 14.23
CA PHE A 106 -0.88 -21.59 14.24
C PHE A 106 -2.14 -22.37 14.61
N LEU A 107 -2.84 -21.92 15.65
CA LEU A 107 -3.94 -22.64 16.27
C LEU A 107 -5.17 -21.74 16.35
N ARG A 108 -6.28 -22.27 15.84
CA ARG A 108 -7.59 -21.62 15.93
C ARG A 108 -8.59 -22.57 16.57
N TYR A 109 -9.32 -22.03 17.53
CA TYR A 109 -10.48 -22.66 18.13
C TYR A 109 -11.72 -21.84 17.81
N THR A 110 -12.81 -22.51 17.49
CA THR A 110 -14.10 -21.87 17.29
C THR A 110 -15.12 -22.52 18.21
N LEU A 111 -15.74 -21.71 19.06
CA LEU A 111 -16.87 -22.07 19.91
C LEU A 111 -18.15 -21.51 19.27
N VAL A 112 -19.15 -22.35 19.10
CA VAL A 112 -20.50 -21.95 18.68
C VAL A 112 -21.42 -22.13 19.88
N LEU A 113 -21.96 -21.02 20.37
CA LEU A 113 -22.84 -20.98 21.54
C LEU A 113 -24.24 -20.57 21.12
N ASP A 114 -25.26 -21.19 21.70
CA ASP A 114 -26.66 -20.79 21.48
C ASP A 114 -26.87 -19.30 21.79
N LYS A 115 -27.76 -18.65 21.05
CA LYS A 115 -28.05 -17.22 21.20
C LYS A 115 -28.44 -16.84 22.64
N ASN A 116 -29.19 -17.69 23.33
CA ASN A 116 -29.66 -17.42 24.69
C ASN A 116 -28.55 -17.58 25.74
N THR A 117 -27.54 -18.39 25.44
CA THR A 117 -26.42 -18.67 26.36
C THR A 117 -25.11 -17.99 25.97
N TYR A 118 -25.06 -17.32 24.81
CA TYR A 118 -23.86 -16.70 24.25
C TYR A 118 -23.16 -15.79 25.25
N PHE A 119 -23.87 -14.81 25.82
CA PHE A 119 -23.28 -13.83 26.72
C PHE A 119 -22.80 -14.46 28.04
N SER A 120 -23.59 -15.35 28.63
CA SER A 120 -23.17 -16.10 29.83
C SER A 120 -21.98 -17.02 29.53
N GLY A 121 -21.94 -17.63 28.35
CA GLY A 121 -20.87 -18.52 27.94
C GLY A 121 -19.55 -17.77 27.71
N VAL A 122 -19.59 -16.62 27.04
CA VAL A 122 -18.43 -15.73 26.90
C VAL A 122 -17.86 -15.35 28.27
N LYS A 123 -18.72 -15.00 29.24
CA LYS A 123 -18.26 -14.70 30.62
C LYS A 123 -17.59 -15.89 31.30
N VAL A 124 -18.08 -17.10 31.09
CA VAL A 124 -17.46 -18.32 31.64
C VAL A 124 -16.08 -18.53 31.00
N VAL A 125 -15.96 -18.36 29.69
CA VAL A 125 -14.70 -18.44 28.95
C VAL A 125 -13.70 -17.41 29.48
N GLU A 126 -14.06 -16.13 29.50
CA GLU A 126 -13.20 -15.04 30.00
C GLU A 126 -12.73 -15.27 31.44
N LYS A 127 -13.66 -15.67 32.32
CA LYS A 127 -13.36 -15.97 33.72
C LYS A 127 -12.42 -17.16 33.87
N HIS A 128 -12.58 -18.20 33.05
CA HIS A 128 -11.72 -19.37 33.09
C HIS A 128 -10.31 -19.03 32.57
N LEU A 129 -10.23 -18.37 31.41
CA LEU A 129 -8.95 -17.92 30.82
C LEU A 129 -8.17 -17.04 31.81
N GLY A 130 -8.83 -16.06 32.44
CA GLY A 130 -8.19 -15.21 33.45
C GLY A 130 -7.67 -15.98 34.66
N ARG A 131 -8.43 -16.96 35.15
CA ARG A 131 -7.99 -17.84 36.27
C ARG A 131 -6.84 -18.76 35.88
N ALA A 132 -6.80 -19.21 34.64
CA ALA A 132 -5.74 -20.05 34.10
C ALA A 132 -4.49 -19.24 33.68
N GLY A 133 -4.46 -17.91 33.91
CA GLY A 133 -3.29 -17.08 33.62
C GLY A 133 -3.10 -16.71 32.15
N TRP A 134 -4.14 -16.89 31.33
CA TRP A 134 -4.15 -16.47 29.94
C TRP A 134 -4.33 -14.96 29.85
N SER A 135 -3.60 -14.33 28.93
CA SER A 135 -3.86 -12.94 28.53
C SER A 135 -4.61 -12.96 27.20
N TYR A 136 -5.50 -12.00 26.98
CA TYR A 136 -6.24 -11.94 25.72
C TYR A 136 -6.57 -10.52 25.30
N MET A 137 -6.71 -10.34 23.99
CA MET A 137 -7.26 -9.14 23.36
C MET A 137 -8.44 -9.57 22.50
N ALA A 138 -9.62 -9.04 22.79
CA ALA A 138 -10.84 -9.39 22.08
C ALA A 138 -11.29 -8.27 21.15
N LYS A 139 -11.74 -8.65 19.96
CA LYS A 139 -12.42 -7.77 19.01
C LYS A 139 -13.82 -8.29 18.77
N ASN A 140 -14.79 -7.44 19.10
CA ASN A 140 -16.19 -7.68 18.85
C ASN A 140 -16.54 -7.28 17.41
N TYR A 141 -17.33 -8.11 16.75
CA TYR A 141 -17.89 -7.82 15.45
C TYR A 141 -19.41 -7.89 15.53
N TRP A 142 -20.03 -6.74 15.32
CA TRP A 142 -21.47 -6.58 15.23
C TRP A 142 -21.78 -6.07 13.83
N HIS A 143 -22.56 -6.81 13.05
CA HIS A 143 -23.16 -6.27 11.83
C HIS A 143 -24.65 -6.09 12.09
N TYR A 144 -25.15 -4.88 11.82
CA TYR A 144 -26.57 -4.62 11.72
C TYR A 144 -26.99 -4.87 10.27
N GLY A 145 -28.15 -5.49 10.05
CA GLY A 145 -28.73 -5.58 8.71
C GLY A 145 -29.09 -4.18 8.18
N ASN A 146 -29.36 -4.07 6.88
CA ASN A 146 -29.78 -2.82 6.22
C ASN A 146 -31.10 -2.25 6.78
N ASP A 147 -31.85 -3.02 7.57
CA ASP A 147 -32.99 -2.53 8.36
C ASP A 147 -32.51 -2.05 9.74
N GLU A 148 -31.99 -0.83 9.79
CA GLU A 148 -31.61 -0.13 11.03
C GLU A 148 -32.80 0.04 12.01
N MET A 149 -34.05 -0.16 11.56
CA MET A 149 -35.26 0.05 12.36
C MET A 149 -35.57 -1.04 13.40
N HIS A 150 -34.94 -2.21 13.36
CA HIS A 150 -35.27 -3.32 14.28
C HIS A 150 -34.13 -3.81 15.17
N GLY A 151 -32.94 -3.22 15.10
CA GLY A 151 -31.83 -3.55 16.00
C GLY A 151 -31.38 -5.03 15.94
N GLN A 152 -31.78 -5.78 14.90
CA GLN A 152 -31.41 -7.17 14.74
C GLN A 152 -30.01 -7.26 14.13
N THR A 153 -29.06 -7.72 14.93
CA THR A 153 -27.68 -7.97 14.50
C THR A 153 -27.67 -9.20 13.59
N THR A 154 -27.19 -9.08 12.36
CA THR A 154 -27.03 -10.20 11.42
C THR A 154 -25.77 -11.01 11.72
N TYR A 155 -24.76 -10.43 12.37
CA TYR A 155 -23.54 -11.13 12.77
C TYR A 155 -23.14 -10.76 14.19
N MET A 156 -22.99 -11.78 15.04
CA MET A 156 -22.50 -11.69 16.41
C MET A 156 -21.28 -12.60 16.59
N GLY A 157 -20.08 -12.03 16.54
CA GLY A 157 -18.84 -12.79 16.67
C GLY A 157 -17.82 -12.11 17.56
N LEU A 158 -17.18 -12.89 18.42
CA LEU A 158 -16.01 -12.49 19.20
C LEU A 158 -14.78 -13.15 18.60
N SER A 159 -13.76 -12.37 18.26
CA SER A 159 -12.44 -12.90 17.92
C SER A 159 -11.45 -12.48 18.99
N MET A 160 -10.85 -13.45 19.67
CA MET A 160 -9.90 -13.25 20.75
C MET A 160 -8.53 -13.74 20.30
N ASN A 161 -7.55 -12.85 20.40
CA ASN A 161 -6.14 -13.24 20.35
C ASN A 161 -5.69 -13.55 21.77
N LEU A 162 -5.52 -14.83 22.06
CA LEU A 162 -5.08 -15.32 23.35
C LEU A 162 -3.56 -15.47 23.33
N LYS A 163 -2.90 -15.21 24.46
CA LYS A 163 -1.55 -15.70 24.74
C LYS A 163 -1.63 -16.62 25.94
N ALA A 164 -1.14 -17.85 25.75
CA ALA A 164 -1.05 -18.85 26.79
C ALA A 164 -0.18 -18.36 27.98
N PRO A 165 -0.31 -19.00 29.15
CA PRO A 165 0.68 -18.87 30.21
C PRO A 165 2.09 -19.18 29.69
N PRO A 166 3.14 -18.57 30.26
CA PRO A 166 4.52 -18.84 29.87
C PRO A 166 4.81 -20.34 29.97
N ASN A 167 5.37 -20.93 28.91
CA ASN A 167 5.66 -22.35 28.86
C ASN A 167 6.96 -22.64 28.07
N PRO A 168 7.84 -23.53 28.56
CA PRO A 168 9.10 -23.87 27.88
C PRO A 168 8.94 -24.37 26.45
N ILE A 169 7.81 -24.97 26.10
CA ILE A 169 7.52 -25.43 24.74
C ILE A 169 7.47 -24.23 23.78
N ALA A 170 6.98 -23.08 24.23
CA ALA A 170 6.86 -21.86 23.43
C ALA A 170 8.09 -20.94 23.52
N PHE A 171 9.30 -21.49 23.72
CA PHE A 171 10.52 -20.68 23.91
C PHE A 171 10.84 -19.72 22.75
N ASP A 172 10.44 -20.07 21.53
CA ASP A 172 10.62 -19.24 20.32
C ASP A 172 9.65 -18.03 20.26
N PHE A 173 8.69 -17.94 21.18
CA PHE A 173 7.66 -16.90 21.20
C PHE A 173 7.97 -15.78 22.20
N PRO A 174 7.50 -14.55 21.94
CA PRO A 174 7.61 -13.44 22.89
C PRO A 174 7.09 -13.84 24.28
N GLU A 175 7.89 -13.54 25.31
CA GLU A 175 7.59 -13.88 26.71
C GLU A 175 7.37 -15.38 26.96
N THR A 176 7.80 -16.26 26.05
CA THR A 176 7.54 -17.70 26.07
C THR A 176 6.05 -18.06 26.06
N ARG A 177 5.21 -17.20 25.45
CA ARG A 177 3.76 -17.36 25.41
C ARG A 177 3.27 -17.70 24.01
N TYR A 178 2.64 -18.85 23.86
CA TYR A 178 2.10 -19.28 22.58
C TYR A 178 0.82 -18.52 22.22
N PRO A 179 0.69 -17.96 21.01
CA PRO A 179 -0.51 -17.28 20.54
C PRO A 179 -1.55 -18.29 20.07
N VAL A 180 -2.81 -18.06 20.45
CA VAL A 180 -3.96 -18.90 20.06
C VAL A 180 -5.09 -17.97 19.65
N GLU A 181 -5.74 -18.25 18.52
CA GLU A 181 -6.95 -17.55 18.13
C GLU A 181 -8.16 -18.31 18.65
N LEU A 182 -9.04 -17.62 19.39
CA LEU A 182 -10.33 -18.15 19.81
C LEU A 182 -11.45 -17.31 19.18
N GLU A 183 -12.34 -17.96 18.47
CA GLU A 183 -13.51 -17.36 17.87
C GLU A 183 -14.76 -17.87 18.59
N ILE A 184 -15.66 -16.98 18.99
CA ILE A 184 -16.93 -17.34 19.64
C ILE A 184 -18.09 -16.78 18.84
N HIS A 185 -18.94 -17.67 18.35
CA HIS A 185 -20.03 -17.38 17.42
C HIS A 185 -21.38 -17.84 17.98
N THR A 186 -22.46 -17.22 17.52
CA THR A 186 -23.78 -17.89 17.50
C THR A 186 -23.89 -18.78 16.26
N PRO A 187 -24.78 -19.80 16.22
CA PRO A 187 -24.98 -20.63 15.04
C PRO A 187 -25.24 -19.82 13.75
N GLU A 188 -26.04 -18.76 13.82
CA GLU A 188 -26.35 -17.89 12.67
C GLU A 188 -25.10 -17.14 12.21
N SER A 189 -24.33 -16.56 13.14
CA SER A 189 -23.10 -15.85 12.80
C SER A 189 -22.03 -16.77 12.22
N PHE A 190 -21.97 -18.02 12.70
CA PHE A 190 -21.04 -19.03 12.22
C PHE A 190 -21.42 -19.48 10.80
N LYS A 191 -22.71 -19.70 10.54
CA LYS A 191 -23.23 -19.97 9.20
C LYS A 191 -22.89 -18.83 8.24
N ILE A 192 -23.19 -17.59 8.58
CA ILE A 192 -22.87 -16.43 7.73
C ILE A 192 -21.37 -16.33 7.45
N LYS A 193 -20.53 -16.57 8.45
CA LYS A 193 -19.07 -16.58 8.27
C LYS A 193 -18.62 -17.68 7.30
N ASN A 194 -19.14 -18.88 7.48
CA ASN A 194 -18.77 -20.03 6.66
C ASN A 194 -19.35 -19.93 5.27
N GLU A 195 -20.59 -19.49 5.10
CA GLU A 195 -21.24 -19.23 3.82
C GLU A 195 -20.51 -18.12 3.07
N ASN A 196 -20.10 -17.02 3.70
CA ASN A 196 -19.25 -16.02 3.06
C ASN A 196 -17.87 -16.59 2.69
N SER A 197 -17.31 -17.45 3.54
CA SER A 197 -16.02 -18.12 3.26
C SER A 197 -16.14 -19.16 2.13
N GLN A 198 -17.30 -19.81 2.02
CA GLN A 198 -17.61 -20.85 1.04
C GLN A 198 -18.01 -20.21 -0.27
N GLN A 199 -18.78 -19.11 -0.28
CA GLN A 199 -18.96 -18.23 -1.42
C GLN A 199 -17.62 -17.68 -1.90
N MET A 200 -16.68 -17.31 -1.02
CA MET A 200 -15.33 -16.95 -1.46
C MET A 200 -14.49 -18.13 -2.01
N LYS A 201 -14.83 -19.38 -1.66
CA LYS A 201 -14.22 -20.60 -2.21
C LYS A 201 -14.90 -21.11 -3.48
N GLU A 202 -16.21 -20.89 -3.64
CA GLU A 202 -17.02 -21.22 -4.81
C GLU A 202 -16.86 -20.15 -5.90
N HIS A 203 -16.88 -18.86 -5.51
CA HIS A 203 -16.24 -17.79 -6.27
C HIS A 203 -14.71 -17.87 -6.22
N GLY A 204 -14.16 -18.84 -5.49
CA GLY A 204 -12.77 -19.30 -5.58
C GLY A 204 -12.51 -20.17 -6.81
N ALA A 205 -13.48 -20.29 -7.72
CA ALA A 205 -13.18 -20.11 -9.13
C ALA A 205 -13.20 -18.60 -9.49
N VAL A 206 -12.17 -17.87 -9.05
CA VAL A 206 -11.51 -16.93 -9.97
C VAL A 206 -10.15 -17.54 -10.35
N PRO A 207 -10.12 -18.61 -11.16
CA PRO A 207 -8.87 -19.08 -11.73
C PRO A 207 -8.54 -18.15 -12.89
N SER A 208 -7.27 -17.83 -13.09
CA SER A 208 -6.79 -17.06 -14.24
C SER A 208 -7.09 -15.56 -14.21
N ALA A 209 -8.35 -15.09 -14.22
CA ALA A 209 -8.65 -13.69 -14.51
C ALA A 209 -8.15 -12.67 -13.46
N LEU A 210 -8.27 -12.93 -12.16
CA LEU A 210 -7.76 -11.99 -11.14
C LEU A 210 -6.22 -12.03 -11.03
N ALA A 211 -5.63 -13.22 -11.14
CA ALA A 211 -4.17 -13.38 -11.12
C ALA A 211 -3.53 -12.76 -12.38
N LEU A 212 -4.18 -12.91 -13.54
CA LEU A 212 -3.88 -12.17 -14.76
C LEU A 212 -4.07 -10.68 -14.53
N SER A 213 -5.17 -10.22 -13.92
CA SER A 213 -5.40 -8.80 -13.65
C SER A 213 -4.37 -8.18 -12.69
N ILE A 214 -3.87 -8.93 -11.71
CA ILE A 214 -2.80 -8.48 -10.79
C ILE A 214 -1.46 -8.42 -11.54
N THR A 215 -1.20 -9.40 -12.41
CA THR A 215 0.01 -9.44 -13.25
C THR A 215 -0.01 -8.33 -14.30
N GLU A 216 -1.14 -8.12 -14.96
CA GLU A 216 -1.39 -7.03 -15.92
C GLU A 216 -1.31 -5.69 -15.22
N ARG A 217 -1.93 -5.52 -14.05
CA ARG A 217 -1.80 -4.30 -13.26
C ARG A 217 -0.37 -4.03 -12.85
N SER A 218 0.42 -5.06 -12.51
CA SER A 218 1.85 -4.93 -12.22
C SER A 218 2.65 -4.52 -13.47
N LYS A 219 2.34 -5.10 -14.64
CA LYS A 219 2.94 -4.69 -15.93
C LYS A 219 2.59 -3.25 -16.28
N PHE A 220 1.33 -2.85 -16.17
CA PHE A 220 0.90 -1.47 -16.40
C PHE A 220 1.52 -0.51 -15.40
N GLN A 221 1.69 -0.90 -14.15
CA GLN A 221 2.36 -0.07 -13.15
C GLN A 221 3.83 0.14 -13.52
N ASN A 222 4.55 -0.91 -13.93
CA ASN A 222 5.92 -0.81 -14.40
C ASN A 222 6.04 0.08 -15.65
N GLU A 223 5.09 -0.04 -16.59
CA GLU A 223 5.04 0.79 -17.79
C GLU A 223 4.76 2.27 -17.48
N VAL A 224 3.84 2.54 -16.54
CA VAL A 224 3.59 3.90 -16.04
C VAL A 224 4.84 4.50 -15.39
N ASP A 225 5.59 3.72 -14.61
CA ASP A 225 6.79 4.20 -13.95
C ASP A 225 7.95 4.40 -14.93
N ALA A 226 8.05 3.57 -15.97
CA ALA A 226 8.95 3.78 -17.11
C ALA A 226 8.60 5.06 -17.88
N LEU A 227 7.32 5.27 -18.22
CA LEU A 227 6.84 6.45 -18.94
C LEU A 227 7.00 7.74 -18.12
N LYS A 228 6.86 7.69 -16.79
CA LYS A 228 7.17 8.82 -15.91
C LYS A 228 8.65 9.17 -15.95
N THR A 229 9.52 8.15 -15.95
CA THR A 229 10.96 8.34 -16.03
C THR A 229 11.36 8.95 -17.38
N GLU A 230 10.78 8.46 -18.47
CA GLU A 230 11.00 9.01 -19.82
C GLU A 230 10.46 10.44 -19.95
N ASN A 231 9.25 10.74 -19.46
CA ASN A 231 8.72 12.10 -19.43
C ASN A 231 9.62 13.06 -18.64
N LYS A 232 10.17 12.61 -17.50
CA LYS A 232 11.10 13.42 -16.73
C LYS A 232 12.36 13.73 -17.54
N LYS A 233 12.88 12.77 -18.29
CA LYS A 233 14.04 12.96 -19.17
C LYS A 233 13.71 13.93 -20.31
N LEU A 234 12.60 13.73 -21.02
CA LEU A 234 12.17 14.61 -22.11
C LEU A 234 11.95 16.05 -21.65
N ARG A 235 11.42 16.26 -20.44
CA ARG A 235 11.31 17.60 -19.85
C ARG A 235 12.66 18.25 -19.63
N HIS A 236 13.66 17.48 -19.19
CA HIS A 236 15.02 17.98 -19.03
C HIS A 236 15.66 18.32 -20.39
N ASP A 237 15.57 17.40 -21.36
CA ASP A 237 16.11 17.61 -22.71
C ASP A 237 15.46 18.82 -23.41
N LEU A 238 14.16 19.04 -23.19
CA LEU A 238 13.43 20.22 -23.69
C LEU A 238 13.94 21.52 -23.05
N GLU A 239 14.21 21.51 -21.74
CA GLU A 239 14.73 22.67 -21.03
C GLU A 239 16.15 23.01 -21.51
N ASP A 240 17.02 22.01 -21.63
CA ASP A 240 18.37 22.16 -22.17
C ASP A 240 18.35 22.73 -23.61
N SER A 241 17.43 22.23 -24.44
CA SER A 241 17.26 22.73 -25.80
C SER A 241 16.76 24.17 -25.85
N LYS A 242 15.89 24.57 -24.93
CA LYS A 242 15.42 25.96 -24.83
C LYS A 242 16.56 26.88 -24.42
N ASP A 243 17.33 26.48 -23.41
CA ASP A 243 18.48 27.24 -22.93
C ASP A 243 19.50 27.46 -24.05
N GLU A 244 19.76 26.44 -24.85
CA GLU A 244 20.69 26.56 -25.98
C GLU A 244 20.13 27.48 -27.09
N SER A 245 18.84 27.39 -27.40
CA SER A 245 18.17 28.33 -28.30
C SER A 245 18.23 29.77 -27.80
N TYR A 246 17.99 30.01 -26.50
CA TYR A 246 18.09 31.34 -25.90
C TYR A 246 19.50 31.90 -25.96
N LYS A 247 20.53 31.08 -25.77
CA LYS A 247 21.93 31.50 -25.91
C LYS A 247 22.24 31.92 -27.35
N GLU A 248 21.77 31.15 -28.33
CA GLU A 248 22.00 31.44 -29.75
C GLU A 248 21.30 32.72 -30.19
N VAL A 249 20.03 32.93 -29.79
CA VAL A 249 19.32 34.19 -30.03
C VAL A 249 20.04 35.38 -29.39
N ARG A 250 20.56 35.21 -28.17
CA ARG A 250 21.37 36.27 -27.52
C ARG A 250 22.71 36.53 -28.21
N ARG A 251 23.27 35.54 -28.91
CA ARG A 251 24.50 35.69 -29.68
C ARG A 251 24.23 36.50 -30.94
N THR A 252 23.22 36.11 -31.70
CA THR A 252 22.84 36.81 -32.94
C THR A 252 22.36 38.24 -32.67
N PHE A 253 21.65 38.48 -31.57
CA PHE A 253 21.26 39.83 -31.17
C PHE A 253 22.48 40.74 -30.92
N ARG A 254 23.50 40.23 -30.21
CA ARG A 254 24.76 40.96 -30.00
C ARG A 254 25.50 41.24 -31.30
N GLU A 255 25.58 40.27 -32.21
CA GLU A 255 26.19 40.47 -33.53
C GLU A 255 25.47 41.56 -34.35
N LEU A 256 24.14 41.63 -34.24
CA LEU A 256 23.36 42.70 -34.87
C LEU A 256 23.58 44.07 -34.21
N GLU A 257 23.64 44.14 -32.88
CA GLU A 257 23.97 45.37 -32.15
C GLU A 257 25.36 45.91 -32.57
N ASP A 258 26.36 45.04 -32.65
CA ASP A 258 27.71 45.40 -33.10
C ASP A 258 27.71 45.91 -34.54
N ARG A 259 26.94 45.29 -35.44
CA ARG A 259 26.84 45.71 -36.84
C ARG A 259 26.11 47.05 -37.00
N ILE A 260 25.07 47.31 -36.20
CA ILE A 260 24.39 48.61 -36.17
C ILE A 260 25.39 49.69 -35.76
N ALA A 261 26.15 49.48 -34.68
CA ALA A 261 27.15 50.43 -34.22
C ALA A 261 28.24 50.72 -35.28
N GLU A 262 28.66 49.69 -36.02
CA GLU A 262 29.60 49.86 -37.14
C GLU A 262 29.02 50.71 -38.28
N LEU A 263 27.77 50.44 -38.68
CA LEU A 263 27.07 51.20 -39.72
C LEU A 263 26.80 52.65 -39.29
N GLU A 264 26.44 52.89 -38.03
CA GLU A 264 26.28 54.25 -37.48
C GLU A 264 27.60 55.02 -37.53
N LYS A 265 28.72 54.37 -37.20
CA LYS A 265 30.05 54.96 -37.32
C LYS A 265 30.43 55.25 -38.78
N GLU A 266 30.16 54.33 -39.70
CA GLU A 266 30.40 54.52 -41.13
C GLU A 266 29.57 55.69 -41.68
N ASN A 267 28.28 55.74 -41.35
CA ASN A 267 27.39 56.86 -41.70
C ASN A 267 27.89 58.19 -41.13
N SER A 268 28.34 58.22 -39.88
CA SER A 268 28.92 59.42 -39.28
C SER A 268 30.18 59.89 -40.03
N ASN A 269 31.04 58.96 -40.45
CA ASN A 269 32.25 59.28 -41.22
C ASN A 269 31.90 59.79 -42.63
N LEU A 270 30.93 59.17 -43.30
CA LEU A 270 30.45 59.63 -44.59
C LEU A 270 29.82 61.02 -44.49
N ALA A 271 28.99 61.26 -43.48
CA ALA A 271 28.39 62.57 -43.23
C ALA A 271 29.45 63.65 -43.01
N ALA A 272 30.51 63.37 -42.24
CA ALA A 272 31.64 64.28 -42.08
C ALA A 272 32.35 64.57 -43.41
N LYS A 273 32.62 63.52 -44.20
CA LYS A 273 33.26 63.65 -45.53
C LYS A 273 32.40 64.44 -46.52
N TYR A 274 31.09 64.27 -46.51
CA TYR A 274 30.17 65.07 -47.33
C TYR A 274 30.10 66.53 -46.84
N GLY A 275 30.20 66.78 -45.54
CA GLY A 275 30.32 68.13 -44.98
C GLY A 275 31.59 68.85 -45.42
N GLU A 276 32.71 68.13 -45.54
CA GLU A 276 33.97 68.66 -46.08
C GLU A 276 33.85 68.99 -47.58
N VAL A 277 33.27 68.11 -48.39
CA VAL A 277 33.03 68.35 -49.83
C VAL A 277 32.02 69.48 -50.07
N SER A 278 31.07 69.71 -49.16
CA SER A 278 30.12 70.82 -49.23
C SER A 278 30.74 72.18 -48.90
N ASN A 279 31.85 72.22 -48.15
CA ASN A 279 32.56 73.46 -47.83
C ASN A 279 33.56 73.88 -48.93
N ASP A 280 33.89 72.97 -49.85
CA ASP A 280 34.77 73.25 -51.00
C ASP A 280 34.01 73.70 -52.27
N ASN A 281 32.67 73.66 -52.26
CA ASN A 281 31.83 74.16 -53.36
C ASN A 281 31.15 75.47 -52.98
N ASP A 282 31.88 76.58 -53.14
CA ASP A 282 31.28 77.87 -53.48
C ASP A 282 30.61 77.76 -54.87
N LEU A 283 29.41 77.19 -54.94
CA LEU A 283 28.51 77.37 -56.07
C LEU A 283 27.08 77.62 -55.59
N ASN A 284 26.68 78.87 -55.81
CA ASN A 284 25.38 79.50 -55.62
C ASN A 284 24.16 78.70 -56.11
N ASP A 285 23.05 79.00 -55.43
CA ASP A 285 21.67 79.13 -55.93
C ASP A 285 21.04 77.96 -56.69
N ALA A 286 20.10 77.27 -56.02
CA ALA A 286 18.68 77.30 -56.40
C ALA A 286 17.79 76.54 -55.39
N ASN A 287 16.80 77.25 -54.85
CA ASN A 287 15.39 76.86 -54.68
C ASN A 287 15.07 75.39 -54.31
N SER A 288 14.58 75.10 -53.11
CA SER A 288 13.21 75.31 -52.60
C SER A 288 12.37 74.03 -52.63
N HIS A 289 11.72 73.76 -51.49
CA HIS A 289 10.61 72.81 -51.30
C HIS A 289 10.97 71.31 -51.26
N TYR A 290 11.25 70.81 -50.06
CA TYR A 290 10.64 69.57 -49.58
C TYR A 290 10.40 69.70 -48.06
N ASP A 291 9.12 69.82 -47.70
CA ASP A 291 8.65 69.68 -46.32
C ASP A 291 8.92 68.26 -45.83
N ASN A 292 9.90 68.11 -44.93
CA ASN A 292 10.10 66.89 -44.17
C ASN A 292 9.12 66.88 -42.98
N ALA A 293 7.99 66.19 -43.15
CA ALA A 293 7.21 65.73 -42.01
C ALA A 293 8.02 64.65 -41.26
N PRO A 294 8.14 64.70 -39.93
CA PRO A 294 8.80 63.65 -39.17
C PRO A 294 7.96 62.36 -39.25
N VAL A 295 8.55 61.30 -39.80
CA VAL A 295 7.99 59.95 -39.72
C VAL A 295 8.21 59.46 -38.30
N ASP A 296 7.13 59.40 -37.53
CA ASP A 296 7.08 58.84 -36.19
C ASP A 296 7.18 57.31 -36.25
N TYR A 297 8.29 56.76 -35.76
CA TYR A 297 8.54 55.31 -35.71
C TYR A 297 8.03 54.65 -34.41
N SER A 298 7.19 55.31 -33.61
CA SER A 298 6.74 54.76 -32.32
C SER A 298 5.68 53.65 -32.37
N THR A 299 5.39 53.03 -33.54
CA THR A 299 4.26 52.08 -33.69
C THR A 299 4.66 50.70 -34.20
N ALA A 300 5.84 50.19 -33.81
CA ALA A 300 6.28 48.82 -34.15
C ALA A 300 6.62 47.95 -32.93
N ILE A 301 6.14 48.30 -31.73
CA ILE A 301 6.25 47.46 -30.53
C ILE A 301 4.85 47.34 -29.90
N SER A 302 3.94 46.56 -30.50
CA SER A 302 2.71 46.14 -29.81
C SER A 302 2.06 44.84 -30.30
N THR A 303 2.80 43.96 -30.99
CA THR A 303 2.26 42.65 -31.45
C THR A 303 3.13 41.45 -31.07
N TYR A 304 3.67 41.44 -29.85
CA TYR A 304 4.32 40.25 -29.28
C TYR A 304 3.99 39.98 -27.81
N GLU A 305 2.78 40.32 -27.35
CA GLU A 305 2.27 39.90 -26.03
C GLU A 305 0.97 39.07 -26.09
N GLY A 306 0.58 38.58 -27.29
CA GLY A 306 -0.71 37.90 -27.49
C GLY A 306 -0.71 36.37 -27.48
N GLU A 307 0.43 35.69 -27.60
CA GLU A 307 0.46 34.22 -27.83
C GLU A 307 1.07 33.38 -26.70
N SER A 308 1.37 33.99 -25.55
CA SER A 308 1.75 33.21 -24.34
C SER A 308 0.55 32.88 -23.43
N ALA A 309 -0.68 33.17 -23.86
CA ALA A 309 -1.91 32.89 -23.12
C ALA A 309 -2.88 32.01 -23.93
N ALA A 310 -2.38 30.89 -24.46
CA ALA A 310 -3.20 29.78 -24.88
C ALA A 310 -2.49 28.46 -24.50
N LEU A 311 -3.24 27.67 -23.73
CA LEU A 311 -2.98 26.32 -23.26
C LEU A 311 -2.42 25.36 -24.31
#